data_AF-A0A0F8ENB4-F1
#
_entry.id   AF-A0A0F8ENB4-F1
#
_cell.length_a   1.000
_cell.length_b   1.000
_cell.length_c   1.000
_cell.angle_alpha   90.00
_cell.angle_beta   90.00
_cell.angle_gamma   90.00
#
_symmetry.space_group_name_H-M   'P 1'
#
loop_
_entity.id
_entity.type
_entity.pdbx_description
1 polymer ?
#
loop_
_entity_poly.entity_id
_entity_poly.type
_entity_poly.pdbx_seq_one_letter_code
_entity_poly.pdbx_strand_id
1 'polypeptide(L)'
;EYMLVDGHDVVYRTKTEKASLTSVPETFSASWGTLLENNKEYSGRVKIKVYSPSRGFISSTENFTARDDAEITDIYEDETGASATVFGRSQVPFEGSLVFTVYKVKEGSGHNSSVLVESARERVPVLLTDDDETVEVAWKERLTEGVYRLEIELTGNDGDLIERRETIIESDLPPANASEVSPDAGRETPDENEGNGIPGFSFTAGILGLFIVFGFIKKLH
;
A
#
# COMPACT_ATOMS: atom_id res chain seq x y z
N GLU A 1 -20.31 -14.26 -28.10
CA GLU A 1 -20.58 -14.98 -26.83
C GLU A 1 -19.25 -15.30 -26.22
N TYR A 2 -19.10 -15.11 -24.92
CA TYR A 2 -17.89 -15.46 -24.20
C TYR A 2 -18.23 -16.13 -22.88
N MET A 3 -17.36 -17.04 -22.45
CA MET A 3 -17.56 -17.91 -21.31
C MET A 3 -16.27 -18.00 -20.51
N LEU A 4 -16.41 -18.03 -19.19
CA LEU A 4 -15.38 -18.48 -18.27
C LEU A 4 -15.66 -19.92 -17.88
N VAL A 5 -14.66 -20.77 -17.98
CA VAL A 5 -14.75 -22.20 -17.71
C VAL A 5 -13.75 -22.55 -16.60
N ASP A 6 -14.22 -23.30 -15.60
CA ASP A 6 -13.44 -23.90 -14.52
C ASP A 6 -13.45 -25.42 -14.72
N GLY A 7 -12.36 -25.97 -15.24
CA GLY A 7 -12.28 -27.38 -15.66
C GLY A 7 -13.33 -27.76 -16.70
N HIS A 8 -14.44 -28.37 -16.26
CA HIS A 8 -15.56 -28.77 -17.13
C HIS A 8 -16.81 -27.90 -16.94
N ASP A 9 -16.82 -27.02 -15.95
CA ASP A 9 -17.98 -26.23 -15.55
C ASP A 9 -17.91 -24.82 -16.13
N VAL A 10 -19.03 -24.35 -16.70
CA VAL A 10 -19.15 -22.97 -17.18
C VAL A 10 -19.61 -22.11 -16.02
N VAL A 11 -18.68 -21.37 -15.41
CA VAL A 11 -18.92 -20.52 -14.23
C VAL A 11 -19.45 -19.13 -14.59
N TYR A 12 -19.18 -18.66 -15.81
CA TYR A 12 -19.77 -17.42 -16.33
C TYR A 12 -20.01 -17.51 -17.84
N ARG A 13 -21.11 -16.93 -18.31
CA ARG A 13 -21.45 -16.88 -19.74
C ARG A 13 -22.25 -15.62 -20.04
N THR A 14 -21.87 -14.95 -21.11
CA THR A 14 -22.61 -13.80 -21.62
C THR A 14 -22.46 -13.65 -23.13
N LYS A 15 -23.26 -12.77 -23.71
CA LYS A 15 -23.36 -12.58 -25.16
C LYS A 15 -23.55 -11.11 -25.50
N THR A 16 -22.64 -10.61 -26.32
CA THR A 16 -22.81 -9.34 -27.04
C THR A 16 -23.43 -9.61 -28.42
N GLU A 17 -24.42 -8.82 -28.80
CA GLU A 17 -25.02 -8.81 -30.14
C GLU A 17 -24.71 -7.48 -30.83
N LYS A 18 -24.81 -7.46 -32.17
CA LYS A 18 -24.63 -6.25 -33.01
C LYS A 18 -23.25 -5.58 -32.87
N ALA A 19 -22.19 -6.36 -32.69
CA ALA A 19 -20.82 -5.85 -32.79
C ALA A 19 -20.56 -5.31 -34.20
N SER A 20 -20.04 -4.08 -34.30
CA SER A 20 -19.65 -3.46 -35.57
C SER A 20 -18.46 -4.22 -36.17
N LEU A 21 -18.62 -4.76 -37.37
CA LEU A 21 -17.51 -5.30 -38.15
C LEU A 21 -16.85 -4.13 -38.88
N THR A 22 -15.84 -3.52 -38.26
CA THR A 22 -15.02 -2.49 -38.91
C THR A 22 -13.88 -3.15 -39.69
N SER A 23 -13.28 -2.43 -40.64
CA SER A 23 -12.14 -2.92 -41.42
C SER A 23 -10.83 -2.99 -40.62
N VAL A 24 -10.85 -2.56 -39.36
CA VAL A 24 -9.70 -2.57 -38.44
C VAL A 24 -9.98 -3.60 -37.35
N PRO A 25 -9.05 -4.52 -37.05
CA PRO A 25 -9.20 -5.43 -35.92
C PRO A 25 -9.36 -4.63 -34.62
N GLU A 26 -10.49 -4.79 -33.95
CA GLU A 26 -10.73 -4.19 -32.64
C GLU A 26 -10.43 -5.23 -31.55
N THR A 27 -9.67 -4.82 -30.53
CA THR A 27 -9.39 -5.68 -29.38
C THR A 27 -10.67 -5.88 -28.58
N PHE A 28 -11.10 -7.13 -28.44
CA PHE A 28 -12.20 -7.47 -27.56
C PHE A 28 -11.69 -7.61 -26.12
N SER A 29 -12.19 -6.77 -25.21
CA SER A 29 -11.95 -6.86 -23.76
C SER A 29 -13.27 -6.86 -23.02
N ALA A 30 -13.37 -7.68 -21.98
CA ALA A 30 -14.54 -7.75 -21.11
C ALA A 30 -14.15 -8.33 -19.74
N SER A 31 -14.71 -7.78 -18.67
CA SER A 31 -14.59 -8.33 -17.34
C SER A 31 -15.48 -9.56 -17.17
N TRP A 32 -15.02 -10.52 -16.37
CA TRP A 32 -15.84 -11.63 -15.90
C TRP A 32 -16.91 -11.09 -14.95
N GLY A 33 -18.12 -11.63 -14.97
CA GLY A 33 -19.18 -11.22 -14.03
C GLY A 33 -19.06 -11.86 -12.65
N THR A 34 -17.87 -12.34 -12.29
CA THR A 34 -17.58 -13.10 -11.06
C THR A 34 -16.15 -12.84 -10.63
N LEU A 35 -15.91 -12.97 -9.32
CA LEU A 35 -14.57 -13.02 -8.77
C LEU A 35 -13.85 -14.30 -9.21
N LEU A 36 -12.52 -14.21 -9.28
CA LEU A 36 -11.64 -15.33 -9.57
C LEU A 36 -10.87 -15.73 -8.32
N GLU A 37 -10.56 -17.01 -8.21
CA GLU A 37 -9.70 -17.53 -7.14
C GLU A 37 -8.22 -17.39 -7.51
N ASN A 38 -7.37 -16.99 -6.55
CA ASN A 38 -5.94 -16.82 -6.79
C ASN A 38 -5.27 -18.13 -7.20
N ASN A 39 -4.34 -18.06 -8.16
CA ASN A 39 -3.58 -19.17 -8.74
C ASN A 39 -4.41 -20.32 -9.33
N LYS A 40 -5.70 -20.11 -9.56
CA LYS A 40 -6.55 -21.11 -10.20
C LYS A 40 -6.48 -20.97 -11.73
N GLU A 41 -6.37 -22.10 -12.40
CA GLU A 41 -6.42 -22.16 -13.87
C GLU A 41 -7.87 -22.12 -14.35
N TYR A 42 -8.14 -21.21 -15.28
CA TYR A 42 -9.42 -21.10 -15.97
C TYR A 42 -9.21 -21.16 -17.48
N SER A 43 -10.29 -21.40 -18.22
CA SER A 43 -10.30 -21.24 -19.67
C SER A 43 -11.29 -20.16 -20.07
N GLY A 44 -10.80 -19.16 -20.82
CA GLY A 44 -11.62 -18.18 -21.51
C GLY A 44 -12.02 -18.72 -22.87
N ARG A 45 -13.32 -18.85 -23.13
CA ARG A 45 -13.84 -19.29 -24.44
C ARG A 45 -14.63 -18.20 -25.11
N VAL A 46 -14.25 -17.84 -26.33
CA VAL A 46 -14.99 -16.90 -27.17
C VAL A 46 -15.60 -17.64 -28.35
N LYS A 47 -16.88 -17.40 -28.61
CA LYS A 47 -17.62 -17.90 -29.76
C LYS A 47 -18.23 -16.73 -30.54
N ILE A 48 -17.77 -16.56 -31.77
CA ILE A 48 -18.23 -15.55 -32.72
C ILE A 48 -19.13 -16.25 -33.74
N LYS A 49 -20.38 -15.79 -33.87
CA LYS A 49 -21.31 -16.28 -34.90
C LYS A 49 -21.30 -15.30 -36.07
N VAL A 50 -21.00 -15.80 -37.26
CA VAL A 50 -20.99 -15.03 -38.51
C VAL A 50 -22.27 -15.32 -39.27
N TYR A 51 -22.96 -14.27 -39.74
CA TYR A 51 -24.26 -14.39 -40.42
C TYR A 51 -24.22 -14.13 -41.93
N SER A 52 -23.18 -13.46 -42.42
CA SER A 52 -22.98 -13.11 -43.83
C SER A 52 -21.48 -13.08 -44.15
N PRO A 53 -21.03 -13.50 -45.36
CA PRO A 53 -21.83 -14.01 -46.48
C PRO A 53 -22.30 -15.47 -46.32
N SER A 54 -21.74 -16.22 -45.37
CA SER A 54 -22.19 -17.57 -45.02
C SER A 54 -22.36 -17.70 -43.52
N ARG A 55 -23.34 -18.51 -43.08
CA ARG A 55 -23.54 -18.80 -41.66
C ARG A 55 -22.41 -19.70 -41.17
N GLY A 56 -21.74 -19.28 -40.10
CA GLY A 56 -20.66 -20.03 -39.50
C GLY A 56 -20.40 -19.60 -38.06
N PHE A 57 -19.47 -20.27 -37.41
CA PHE A 57 -18.94 -19.80 -36.13
C PHE A 57 -17.43 -20.01 -36.06
N ILE A 58 -16.76 -19.10 -35.38
CA ILE A 58 -15.37 -19.23 -34.97
C ILE A 58 -15.39 -19.35 -33.44
N SER A 59 -14.65 -20.30 -32.91
CA SER A 59 -14.48 -20.47 -31.47
C SER A 59 -12.99 -20.50 -31.18
N SER A 60 -12.58 -19.75 -30.16
CA SER A 60 -11.25 -19.86 -29.56
C SER A 60 -11.41 -20.14 -28.08
N THR A 61 -10.47 -20.90 -27.54
CA THR A 61 -10.37 -21.17 -26.11
C THR A 61 -8.91 -20.99 -25.72
N GLU A 62 -8.67 -20.17 -24.70
CA GLU A 62 -7.34 -19.96 -24.14
C GLU A 62 -7.38 -20.24 -22.65
N ASN A 63 -6.34 -20.90 -22.14
CA ASN A 63 -6.16 -21.11 -20.71
C ASN A 63 -5.39 -19.93 -20.11
N PHE A 64 -5.70 -19.60 -18.86
CA PHE A 64 -4.95 -18.63 -18.09
C PHE A 64 -4.99 -18.98 -16.61
N THR A 65 -3.95 -18.59 -15.88
CA THR A 65 -3.94 -18.64 -14.42
C THR A 65 -4.40 -17.29 -13.89
N ALA A 66 -5.45 -17.28 -13.08
CA ALA A 66 -5.90 -16.07 -12.41
C ALA A 66 -4.88 -15.67 -11.34
N ARG A 67 -4.48 -14.41 -11.34
CA ARG A 67 -3.59 -13.81 -10.32
C ARG A 67 -4.11 -12.47 -9.89
N ASP A 68 -3.82 -12.10 -8.66
CA ASP A 68 -3.98 -10.74 -8.20
C ASP A 68 -3.06 -9.78 -8.96
N ASP A 69 -3.49 -8.53 -9.04
CA ASP A 69 -2.75 -7.43 -9.65
C ASP A 69 -3.21 -6.14 -8.99
N ALA A 70 -2.25 -5.30 -8.64
CA ALA A 70 -2.45 -4.02 -7.98
C ALA A 70 -1.26 -3.09 -8.28
N GLU A 71 -1.43 -1.79 -8.11
CA GLU A 71 -0.36 -0.82 -8.32
C GLU A 71 -0.35 0.28 -7.27
N ILE A 72 0.81 0.86 -7.01
CA ILE A 72 0.96 2.06 -6.17
C ILE A 72 0.69 3.29 -7.05
N THR A 73 -0.35 4.07 -6.74
CA THR A 73 -0.73 5.25 -7.51
C THR A 73 -0.18 6.55 -6.93
N ASP A 74 -0.18 6.66 -5.59
CA ASP A 74 0.17 7.88 -4.88
C ASP A 74 1.02 7.55 -3.65
N ILE A 75 1.92 8.48 -3.30
CA ILE A 75 2.83 8.37 -2.16
C ILE A 75 2.88 9.74 -1.47
N TYR A 76 2.83 9.74 -0.14
CA TYR A 76 3.12 10.91 0.68
C TYR A 76 4.10 10.52 1.80
N GLU A 77 5.04 11.39 2.10
CA GLU A 77 6.10 11.12 3.06
C GLU A 77 6.54 12.40 3.77
N ASP A 78 6.88 12.25 5.05
CA ASP A 78 7.48 13.30 5.87
C ASP A 78 8.39 12.72 6.95
N GLU A 79 8.87 13.58 7.85
CA GLU A 79 9.77 13.20 8.94
C GLU A 79 9.09 12.37 10.03
N THR A 80 7.76 12.22 10.01
CA THR A 80 6.96 11.51 11.01
C THR A 80 6.36 10.21 10.49
N GLY A 81 6.15 10.08 9.18
CA GLY A 81 5.57 8.89 8.58
C GLY A 81 5.59 8.89 7.05
N ALA A 82 4.89 7.91 6.49
CA ALA A 82 4.61 7.84 5.07
C ALA A 82 3.28 7.14 4.82
N SER A 83 2.74 7.33 3.63
CA SER A 83 1.55 6.65 3.15
C SER A 83 1.70 6.30 1.67
N ALA A 84 0.96 5.28 1.24
CA ALA A 84 0.83 4.95 -0.17
C ALA A 84 -0.60 4.50 -0.47
N THR A 85 -1.11 4.93 -1.62
CA THR A 85 -2.39 4.47 -2.17
C THR A 85 -2.15 3.30 -3.11
N VAL A 86 -2.92 2.24 -2.92
CA VAL A 86 -2.89 1.02 -3.73
C VAL A 86 -4.20 0.90 -4.49
N PHE A 87 -4.11 0.69 -5.81
CA PHE A 87 -5.24 0.51 -6.71
C PHE A 87 -5.33 -0.95 -7.18
N GLY A 88 -6.49 -1.58 -7.04
CA GLY A 88 -6.75 -2.96 -7.43
C GLY A 88 -7.09 -3.10 -8.92
N ARG A 89 -6.40 -4.01 -9.63
CA ARG A 89 -6.53 -4.18 -11.09
C ARG A 89 -7.04 -5.54 -11.52
N SER A 90 -7.18 -6.48 -10.58
CA SER A 90 -7.58 -7.86 -10.86
C SER A 90 -8.96 -8.21 -10.31
N GLN A 91 -9.59 -9.20 -10.94
CA GLN A 91 -10.82 -9.84 -10.45
C GLN A 91 -10.55 -10.94 -9.42
N VAL A 92 -9.28 -11.26 -9.18
CA VAL A 92 -8.84 -11.94 -7.97
C VAL A 92 -8.78 -10.88 -6.86
N PRO A 93 -9.49 -11.06 -5.73
CA PRO A 93 -9.36 -10.16 -4.59
C PRO A 93 -7.90 -10.02 -4.16
N PHE A 94 -7.46 -8.78 -4.04
CA PHE A 94 -6.11 -8.45 -3.62
C PHE A 94 -6.05 -8.38 -2.09
N GLU A 95 -5.17 -9.17 -1.51
CA GLU A 95 -4.91 -9.34 -0.08
C GLU A 95 -3.40 -9.23 0.19
N GLY A 96 -2.78 -8.16 -0.28
CA GLY A 96 -1.34 -7.91 -0.18
C GLY A 96 -0.88 -7.11 1.05
N SER A 97 0.35 -6.60 0.99
CA SER A 97 0.91 -5.70 2.00
C SER A 97 1.88 -4.70 1.39
N LEU A 98 2.04 -3.56 2.07
CA LEU A 98 3.08 -2.60 1.80
C LEU A 98 4.20 -2.73 2.82
N VAL A 99 5.45 -2.65 2.37
CA VAL A 99 6.63 -2.56 3.21
C VAL A 99 7.31 -1.23 2.95
N PHE A 100 7.34 -0.36 3.95
CA PHE A 100 8.02 0.92 3.94
C PHE A 100 9.38 0.76 4.61
N THR A 101 10.46 1.11 3.92
CA THR A 101 11.82 0.99 4.45
C THR A 101 12.58 2.29 4.26
N VAL A 102 13.00 2.89 5.37
CA VAL A 102 13.71 4.16 5.39
C VAL A 102 15.20 3.94 5.63
N TYR A 103 16.02 4.54 4.79
CA TYR A 103 17.47 4.54 4.93
C TYR A 103 18.02 5.95 5.04
N LYS A 104 18.88 6.23 6.02
CA LYS A 104 19.62 7.49 6.11
C LYS A 104 20.76 7.48 5.11
N VAL A 105 20.84 8.48 4.25
CA VAL A 105 21.92 8.66 3.28
C VAL A 105 23.13 9.26 4.01
N LYS A 106 24.30 8.62 3.93
CA LYS A 106 25.52 9.20 4.52
C LYS A 106 26.12 10.26 3.61
N GLU A 107 26.41 11.42 4.17
CA GLU A 107 27.20 12.44 3.47
C GLU A 107 28.62 11.95 3.18
N GLY A 108 29.15 12.32 2.01
CA GLY A 108 30.55 12.09 1.64
C GLY A 108 30.93 10.66 1.22
N SER A 109 29.98 9.72 1.16
CA SER A 109 30.20 8.37 0.66
C SER A 109 29.45 8.18 -0.66
N GLY A 110 30.18 7.91 -1.75
CA GLY A 110 29.60 7.76 -3.09
C GLY A 110 28.41 6.79 -3.10
N HIS A 111 27.36 7.16 -3.85
CA HIS A 111 26.00 6.60 -4.13
C HIS A 111 25.37 5.45 -3.31
N ASN A 112 26.10 4.66 -2.52
CA ASN A 112 25.65 3.39 -1.96
C ASN A 112 25.84 3.24 -0.44
N SER A 113 26.21 4.30 0.30
CA SER A 113 26.29 4.22 1.76
C SER A 113 25.02 4.75 2.40
N SER A 114 24.02 3.90 2.52
CA SER A 114 22.78 4.18 3.24
C SER A 114 22.67 3.25 4.46
N VAL A 115 22.22 3.78 5.60
CA VAL A 115 22.02 3.01 6.83
C VAL A 115 20.52 2.81 7.03
N LEU A 116 20.09 1.56 7.21
CA LEU A 116 18.70 1.26 7.56
C LEU A 116 18.34 1.96 8.87
N VAL A 117 17.29 2.78 8.83
CA VAL A 117 16.74 3.48 9.99
C VAL A 117 15.58 2.65 10.55
N GLU A 118 14.59 2.38 9.71
CA GLU A 118 13.37 1.70 10.11
C GLU A 118 12.73 0.97 8.92
N SER A 119 11.97 -0.09 9.23
CA SER A 119 11.08 -0.76 8.29
C SER A 119 9.75 -1.05 8.98
N ALA A 120 8.64 -0.77 8.28
CA ALA A 120 7.27 -1.01 8.72
C ALA A 120 6.52 -1.79 7.63
N ARG A 121 5.74 -2.79 8.05
CA ARG A 121 4.91 -3.60 7.14
C ARG A 121 3.47 -3.51 7.56
N GLU A 122 2.61 -3.12 6.63
CA GLU A 122 1.17 -3.00 6.86
C GLU A 122 0.37 -3.76 5.80
N ARG A 123 -0.76 -4.32 6.23
CA ARG A 123 -1.69 -5.02 5.33
C ARG A 123 -2.54 -3.99 4.60
N VAL A 124 -2.69 -4.18 3.30
CA VAL A 124 -3.68 -3.43 2.52
C VAL A 124 -5.05 -4.04 2.81
N PRO A 125 -6.11 -3.25 3.00
CA PRO A 125 -7.48 -3.78 2.97
C PRO A 125 -7.74 -4.56 1.67
N VAL A 126 -8.73 -5.44 1.68
CA VAL A 126 -9.02 -6.24 0.50
C VAL A 126 -9.50 -5.34 -0.63
N LEU A 127 -8.80 -5.35 -1.77
CA LEU A 127 -9.17 -4.56 -2.96
C LEU A 127 -9.76 -5.46 -4.05
N LEU A 128 -10.80 -4.97 -4.72
CA LEU A 128 -11.30 -5.55 -5.97
C LEU A 128 -10.82 -4.70 -7.17
N THR A 129 -11.21 -5.10 -8.37
CA THR A 129 -10.94 -4.30 -9.57
C THR A 129 -11.58 -2.92 -9.44
N ASP A 130 -10.81 -1.88 -9.73
CA ASP A 130 -11.20 -0.47 -9.70
C ASP A 130 -11.43 0.11 -8.28
N ASP A 131 -11.09 -0.64 -7.22
CA ASP A 131 -11.06 -0.12 -5.84
C ASP A 131 -9.66 0.42 -5.50
N ASP A 132 -9.59 1.42 -4.61
CA ASP A 132 -8.36 1.95 -4.04
C ASP A 132 -8.42 2.11 -2.51
N GLU A 133 -7.26 1.97 -1.85
CA GLU A 133 -7.12 2.25 -0.43
C GLU A 133 -5.74 2.84 -0.12
N THR A 134 -5.70 3.73 0.87
CA THR A 134 -4.46 4.33 1.38
C THR A 134 -4.04 3.67 2.68
N VAL A 135 -2.77 3.26 2.74
CA VAL A 135 -2.15 2.70 3.94
C VAL A 135 -1.10 3.66 4.45
N GLU A 136 -1.14 3.96 5.74
CA GLU A 136 -0.25 4.90 6.41
C GLU A 136 0.60 4.20 7.48
N VAL A 137 1.84 4.66 7.64
CA VAL A 137 2.77 4.25 8.69
C VAL A 137 3.36 5.47 9.37
N ALA A 138 3.59 5.36 10.68
CA ALA A 138 4.34 6.34 11.45
C ALA A 138 5.68 5.75 11.88
N TRP A 139 6.74 6.55 11.81
CA TRP A 139 8.06 6.18 12.32
C TRP A 139 8.03 6.11 13.85
N LYS A 140 8.81 5.20 14.45
CA LYS A 140 8.89 5.09 15.92
C LYS A 140 9.43 6.37 16.55
N GLU A 141 10.37 7.01 15.87
CA GLU A 141 10.93 8.30 16.23
C GLU A 141 10.93 9.20 14.99
N ARG A 142 10.66 10.49 15.19
CA ARG A 142 10.73 11.48 14.11
C ARG A 142 12.13 11.51 13.52
N LEU A 143 12.24 11.44 12.20
CA LEU A 143 13.50 11.54 11.48
C LEU A 143 14.14 12.89 11.80
N THR A 144 15.40 12.86 12.23
CA THR A 144 16.20 14.06 12.52
C THR A 144 16.85 14.59 11.25
N GLU A 145 17.53 15.72 11.37
CA GLU A 145 18.29 16.36 10.28
C GLU A 145 19.08 15.36 9.40
N GLY A 146 18.88 15.50 8.09
CA GLY A 146 19.54 14.72 7.04
C GLY A 146 18.61 14.32 5.90
N VAL A 147 19.19 13.64 4.91
CA VAL A 147 18.49 13.10 3.73
C VAL A 147 18.28 11.59 3.91
N TYR A 148 17.07 11.14 3.61
CA TYR A 148 16.67 9.74 3.72
C TYR A 148 16.10 9.26 2.38
N ARG A 149 16.31 7.97 2.08
CA ARG A 149 15.64 7.28 0.98
C ARG A 149 14.55 6.41 1.56
N LEU A 150 13.32 6.57 1.07
CA LEU A 150 12.18 5.72 1.38
C LEU A 150 11.97 4.74 0.21
N GLU A 151 11.99 3.45 0.50
CA GLU A 151 11.64 2.37 -0.41
C GLU A 151 10.29 1.79 0.01
N ILE A 152 9.37 1.64 -0.94
CA ILE A 152 8.02 1.12 -0.73
C ILE A 152 7.84 -0.10 -1.63
N GLU A 153 7.60 -1.26 -1.03
CA GLU A 153 7.37 -2.52 -1.74
C GLU A 153 5.92 -2.97 -1.58
N LEU A 154 5.24 -3.19 -2.70
CA LEU A 154 3.91 -3.82 -2.74
C LEU A 154 4.08 -5.32 -2.99
N THR A 155 3.60 -6.13 -2.04
CA THR A 155 3.62 -7.59 -2.16
C THR A 155 2.23 -8.14 -2.38
N GLY A 156 2.09 -9.09 -3.32
CA GLY A 156 0.84 -9.75 -3.67
C GLY A 156 0.38 -10.84 -2.71
N ASN A 157 -0.69 -11.54 -3.10
CA ASN A 157 -1.32 -12.61 -2.33
C ASN A 157 -0.37 -13.76 -2.03
N ASP A 158 0.54 -14.05 -2.95
CA ASP A 158 1.51 -15.13 -2.83
C ASP A 158 2.82 -14.68 -2.15
N GLY A 159 2.87 -13.42 -1.73
CA GLY A 159 4.07 -12.78 -1.17
C GLY A 159 5.12 -12.43 -2.22
N ASP A 160 4.77 -12.51 -3.50
CA ASP A 160 5.58 -12.02 -4.61
C ASP A 160 5.62 -10.48 -4.63
N LEU A 161 6.73 -9.93 -5.10
CA LEU A 161 6.88 -8.48 -5.25
C LEU A 161 6.18 -8.06 -6.53
N ILE A 162 5.10 -7.28 -6.39
CA ILE A 162 4.36 -6.72 -7.52
C ILE A 162 5.04 -5.46 -8.02
N GLU A 163 5.35 -4.55 -7.09
CA GLU A 163 5.88 -3.24 -7.43
C GLU A 163 6.83 -2.73 -6.33
N ARG A 164 7.81 -1.92 -6.76
CA ARG A 164 8.69 -1.17 -5.88
C ARG A 164 8.76 0.29 -6.31
N ARG A 165 8.63 1.20 -5.35
CA ARG A 165 8.78 2.64 -5.53
C ARG A 165 9.86 3.18 -4.59
N GLU A 166 10.53 4.24 -5.01
CA GLU A 166 11.54 4.92 -4.20
C GLU A 166 11.28 6.44 -4.24
N THR A 167 11.42 7.08 -3.08
CA THR A 167 11.36 8.53 -2.91
C THR A 167 12.40 9.02 -1.88
N ILE A 168 12.52 10.33 -1.71
CA ILE A 168 13.48 10.98 -0.81
C ILE A 168 12.74 11.80 0.23
N ILE A 169 13.13 11.66 1.50
CA ILE A 169 12.68 12.51 2.60
C ILE A 169 13.86 13.40 3.01
N GLU A 170 13.69 14.71 2.98
CA GLU A 170 14.65 15.68 3.51
C GLU A 170 14.13 16.20 4.85
N SER A 171 14.97 16.18 5.88
CA SER A 171 14.63 16.69 7.20
C SER A 171 15.64 17.74 7.63
N ASP A 172 15.15 18.88 8.09
CA ASP A 172 15.95 19.95 8.73
C ASP A 172 15.73 20.00 10.25
N LEU A 173 15.10 18.96 10.81
CA LEU A 173 14.59 19.03 12.16
C LEU A 173 15.65 18.57 13.18
N PRO A 174 15.95 19.38 14.21
CA PRO A 174 16.98 19.02 15.17
C PRO A 174 16.59 17.80 16.00
N PRO A 175 17.58 17.11 16.62
CA PRO A 175 17.32 16.06 17.60
C PRO A 175 16.49 16.61 18.78
N ALA A 176 15.56 15.81 19.30
CA ALA A 176 14.61 16.21 20.36
C ALA A 176 15.26 16.69 21.68
N ASN A 177 16.58 16.57 21.84
CA ASN A 177 17.33 16.95 23.03
C ASN A 177 17.96 18.36 22.98
N ALA A 178 17.74 19.14 21.91
CA ALA A 178 18.16 20.54 21.87
C ALA A 178 17.11 21.41 22.58
N SER A 179 17.00 21.27 23.90
CA SER A 179 16.47 22.37 24.71
C SER A 179 17.47 23.53 24.58
N GLU A 180 17.10 24.56 23.82
CA GLU A 180 17.76 25.85 23.88
C GLU A 180 17.63 26.39 25.31
N VAL A 181 18.62 26.08 26.15
CA VAL A 181 18.92 26.95 27.29
C VAL A 181 19.62 28.16 26.70
N SER A 182 18.83 29.18 26.36
CA SER A 182 19.36 30.51 26.09
C SER A 182 20.17 30.97 27.32
N PRO A 183 21.46 31.30 27.20
CA PRO A 183 22.20 31.89 28.30
C PRO A 183 21.89 33.39 28.34
N ASP A 184 20.82 33.78 29.02
CA ASP A 184 20.66 35.18 29.40
C ASP A 184 21.63 35.49 30.54
N ALA A 185 22.79 35.98 30.16
CA ALA A 185 23.75 36.59 31.06
C ALA A 185 23.30 38.04 31.35
N GLY A 186 22.51 38.22 32.40
CA GLY A 186 22.15 39.53 32.97
C GLY A 186 22.47 39.58 34.46
N ARG A 187 23.30 40.54 34.86
CA ARG A 187 24.10 40.56 36.09
C ARG A 187 23.52 41.52 37.14
N GLU A 188 23.39 41.02 38.39
CA GLU A 188 23.39 41.67 39.73
C GLU A 188 22.43 42.86 40.01
N THR A 189 21.58 42.81 41.05
CA THR A 189 21.98 43.09 42.45
C THR A 189 20.90 42.65 43.48
N PRO A 190 21.28 42.50 44.77
CA PRO A 190 20.56 41.71 45.77
C PRO A 190 19.63 42.57 46.64
N ASP A 191 18.51 42.00 47.07
CA ASP A 191 17.93 42.36 48.36
C ASP A 191 17.24 41.14 49.00
N GLU A 192 17.57 40.98 50.28
CA GLU A 192 17.21 39.91 51.19
C GLU A 192 15.69 39.85 51.42
N ASN A 193 15.09 38.66 51.42
CA ASN A 193 14.49 38.14 52.66
C ASN A 193 14.10 36.65 52.55
N GLU A 194 14.70 35.87 53.46
CA GLU A 194 14.15 34.71 54.19
C GLU A 194 13.17 33.74 53.51
N GLY A 195 13.60 32.48 53.34
CA GLY A 195 12.65 31.40 53.09
C GLY A 195 13.17 30.04 52.61
N ASN A 196 14.13 29.44 53.31
CA ASN A 196 14.28 27.98 53.45
C ASN A 196 14.53 27.09 52.18
N GLY A 197 15.81 26.84 51.89
CA GLY A 197 16.39 25.48 51.90
C GLY A 197 16.00 24.40 50.85
N ILE A 198 16.71 24.43 49.69
CA ILE A 198 17.38 23.33 48.92
C ILE A 198 16.61 22.03 48.45
N PRO A 199 17.13 21.24 47.47
CA PRO A 199 16.49 21.00 46.16
C PRO A 199 16.16 19.50 45.91
N GLY A 200 15.55 19.14 44.78
CA GLY A 200 15.50 17.72 44.40
C GLY A 200 14.61 17.36 43.21
N PHE A 201 15.25 16.82 42.17
CA PHE A 201 14.61 16.06 41.09
C PHE A 201 13.97 14.76 41.61
N SER A 202 12.87 14.30 41.02
CA SER A 202 12.78 12.99 40.32
C SER A 202 11.35 12.59 39.93
N PHE A 203 11.29 11.97 38.76
CA PHE A 203 10.18 11.33 38.06
C PHE A 203 9.35 10.35 38.91
N THR A 204 8.05 10.24 38.59
CA THR A 204 7.36 8.94 38.55
C THR A 204 6.32 8.92 37.42
N ALA A 205 6.46 7.91 36.55
CA ALA A 205 5.53 7.54 35.51
C ALA A 205 4.27 6.90 36.11
N GLY A 206 3.12 7.15 35.49
CA GLY A 206 1.87 6.41 35.73
C GLY A 206 1.37 5.81 34.42
N ILE A 207 1.65 4.53 34.20
CA ILE A 207 1.00 3.71 33.16
C ILE A 207 -0.21 3.02 33.80
N LEU A 208 -1.40 3.24 33.25
CA LEU A 208 -2.55 2.32 33.26
C LEU A 208 -3.35 2.70 32.01
N GLY A 209 -3.37 1.94 30.90
CA GLY A 209 -3.72 0.53 30.80
C GLY A 209 -5.14 0.44 30.24
N LEU A 210 -5.31 0.62 28.93
CA LEU A 210 -6.63 0.54 28.27
C LEU A 210 -6.67 -0.70 27.38
N PHE A 211 -7.30 -1.76 27.89
CA PHE A 211 -7.67 -2.95 27.14
C PHE A 211 -8.90 -2.63 26.29
N ILE A 212 -8.81 -2.71 24.97
CA ILE A 212 -9.98 -2.77 24.09
C ILE A 212 -10.18 -4.22 23.66
N VAL A 213 -11.24 -4.84 24.18
CA VAL A 213 -11.77 -6.14 23.75
C VAL A 213 -12.67 -5.89 22.54
N PHE A 214 -12.29 -6.36 21.36
CA PHE A 214 -13.21 -6.43 20.22
C PHE A 214 -13.94 -7.77 20.24
N GLY A 215 -15.22 -7.71 20.61
CA GLY A 215 -16.16 -8.82 20.51
C GLY A 215 -16.69 -8.97 19.09
N PHE A 216 -16.50 -10.16 18.51
CA PHE A 216 -17.19 -10.63 17.33
C PHE A 216 -18.71 -10.66 17.58
N ILE A 217 -19.49 -9.91 16.78
CA ILE A 217 -20.91 -10.19 16.59
C ILE A 217 -21.15 -10.48 15.11
N LYS A 218 -21.21 -11.77 14.84
CA LYS A 218 -21.81 -12.39 13.66
C LYS A 218 -23.32 -12.11 13.71
N LYS A 219 -23.91 -11.52 12.68
CA LYS A 219 -25.37 -11.53 12.52
C LYS A 219 -25.75 -12.08 11.15
N LEU A 220 -26.48 -13.18 11.25
CA LEU A 220 -27.18 -13.91 10.20
C LEU A 220 -28.45 -13.13 9.84
N HIS A 221 -28.66 -12.84 8.56
CA HIS A 221 -29.96 -12.85 7.87
C HIS A 221 -29.76 -12.68 6.37
#